data_AF-A0A084E8J5-F1
#
_entry.id   AF-A0A084E8J5-F1
#
_cell.length_a   1.000
_cell.length_b   1.000
_cell.length_c   1.000
_cell.angle_alpha   90.00
_cell.angle_beta   90.00
_cell.angle_gamma   90.00
#
_symmetry.space_group_name_H-M   'P 1'
#
loop_
_entity.id
_entity.type
_entity.pdbx_description
1 polymer ?
#
loop_
_entity_poly.entity_id
_entity_poly.type
_entity_poly.pdbx_seq_one_letter_code
_entity_poly.pdbx_strand_id
1 'polypeptide(L)' 'MARTIEQERAALAEDERRLTDRRRQLEERERDEAIKALDRAGLLKLDPRRIESLGKRIKALGVDEVEKRLAA' A
#
# COMPACT_ATOMS: atom_id res chain seq x y z
N MET A 1 -15.58 -3.13 41.79
CA MET A 1 -16.80 -3.45 41.02
C MET A 1 -16.35 -4.19 39.78
N ALA A 2 -16.69 -5.48 39.65
CA ALA A 2 -16.36 -6.25 38.45
C ALA A 2 -17.03 -5.56 37.25
N ARG A 3 -16.30 -5.38 36.14
CA ARG A 3 -16.94 -4.99 34.88
C ARG A 3 -18.01 -6.04 34.60
N THR A 4 -19.23 -5.60 34.30
CA THR A 4 -20.25 -6.54 33.84
C THR A 4 -19.79 -7.11 32.50
N ILE A 5 -20.15 -8.36 32.21
CA ILE A 5 -19.79 -9.03 30.95
C ILE A 5 -20.15 -8.16 29.72
N GLU A 6 -21.20 -7.35 29.81
CA GLU A 6 -21.60 -6.40 28.77
C GLU A 6 -20.60 -5.25 28.57
N GLN A 7 -19.99 -4.73 29.64
CA GLN A 7 -18.94 -3.71 29.55
C GLN A 7 -17.67 -4.27 28.91
N GLU A 8 -17.33 -5.53 29.19
CA GLU A 8 -16.19 -6.20 28.55
C GLU A 8 -16.45 -6.45 27.06
N ARG A 9 -17.66 -6.88 26.68
CA ARG A 9 -18.06 -7.00 25.27
C ARG A 9 -18.03 -5.68 24.53
N ALA A 10 -18.48 -4.59 25.15
CA ALA A 10 -18.45 -3.26 24.55
C ALA A 10 -17.01 -2.76 24.35
N ALA A 11 -16.13 -2.97 25.33
CA ALA A 11 -14.72 -2.60 25.22
C ALA A 11 -14.01 -3.39 24.10
N LEU A 12 -14.26 -4.70 24.00
CA LEU A 12 -13.71 -5.53 22.93
C LEU A 12 -14.19 -5.09 21.54
N ALA A 13 -15.49 -4.77 21.40
CA ALA A 13 -16.03 -4.29 20.13
C ALA A 13 -15.45 -2.92 19.73
N GLU A 14 -15.17 -2.03 20.69
CA GLU A 14 -14.49 -0.76 20.42
C GLU A 14 -13.03 -0.97 20.01
N ASP A 15 -12.31 -1.87 20.69
CA ASP A 15 -10.93 -2.21 20.36
C ASP A 15 -10.82 -2.86 18.98
N GLU A 16 -11.74 -3.75 18.60
CA GLU A 16 -11.81 -4.33 17.26
C GLU A 16 -12.01 -3.26 16.17
N ARG A 17 -12.87 -2.27 16.41
CA ARG A 17 -13.05 -1.13 15.50
C ARG A 17 -11.77 -0.33 15.36
N ARG A 18 -11.13 0.04 16.48
CA ARG A 18 -9.86 0.78 16.48
C ARG A 18 -8.74 0.02 15.77
N LEU A 19 -8.67 -1.29 15.96
CA LEU A 19 -7.70 -2.16 15.27
C LEU A 19 -7.96 -2.20 13.76
N THR A 20 -9.22 -2.28 13.36
CA THR A 20 -9.62 -2.26 11.94
C THR A 20 -9.23 -0.95 11.28
N ASP A 21 -9.51 0.18 11.92
CA ASP A 21 -9.13 1.50 11.40
C ASP A 21 -7.61 1.66 11.30
N ARG A 22 -6.86 1.21 12.32
CA ARG A 22 -5.40 1.25 12.29
C ARG A 22 -4.81 0.39 11.16
N ARG A 23 -5.38 -0.79 10.90
CA ARG A 23 -4.94 -1.65 9.78
C ARG A 23 -5.16 -0.95 8.45
N ARG A 24 -6.33 -0.33 8.25
CA ARG A 24 -6.60 0.47 7.05
C ARG A 24 -5.62 1.62 6.88
N GLN A 25 -5.35 2.37 7.95
CA GLN A 25 -4.37 3.47 7.91
C GLN A 25 -2.97 2.98 7.57
N LEU A 26 -2.58 1.79 8.04
CA LEU A 26 -1.29 1.20 7.71
C LEU A 26 -1.20 0.84 6.21
N GLU A 27 -2.23 0.19 5.67
CA GLU A 27 -2.31 -0.12 4.23
C GLU A 27 -2.26 1.14 3.36
N GLU A 28 -2.96 2.22 3.77
CA GLU A 28 -2.92 3.51 3.09
C GLU A 28 -1.50 4.11 3.12
N ARG A 29 -0.82 4.06 4.27
CA ARG A 29 0.56 4.54 4.41
C ARG A 29 1.56 3.73 3.57
N GLU A 30 1.43 2.41 3.53
CA GLU A 30 2.28 1.55 2.69
C GLU A 30 2.12 1.90 1.20
N ARG A 31 0.87 2.12 0.75
CA ARG A 31 0.60 2.58 -0.61
C ARG A 31 1.22 3.95 -0.89
N ASP A 32 1.09 4.90 0.03
CA ASP A 32 1.66 6.23 -0.11
C ASP A 32 3.20 6.20 -0.16
N GLU A 33 3.84 5.34 0.63
CA GLU A 33 5.29 5.16 0.59
C GLU A 33 5.76 4.59 -0.75
N ALA A 34 5.03 3.61 -1.31
CA ALA A 34 5.30 3.09 -2.64
C ALA A 34 5.14 4.19 -3.71
N ILE A 35 4.07 4.98 -3.66
CA ILE A 35 3.84 6.11 -4.58
C ILE A 35 4.97 7.14 -4.46
N LYS A 36 5.41 7.48 -3.24
CA LYS A 36 6.54 8.39 -3.01
C LYS A 36 7.86 7.84 -3.57
N ALA A 37 8.07 6.53 -3.57
CA ALA A 37 9.24 5.94 -4.21
C ALA A 37 9.19 6.12 -5.74
N LEU A 38 8.03 5.89 -6.35
CA LEU A 38 7.81 6.11 -7.80
C LEU A 38 7.96 7.60 -8.18
N ASP A 39 7.49 8.52 -7.35
CA ASP A 39 7.66 9.97 -7.59
C ASP A 39 9.12 10.41 -7.49
N ARG A 40 9.85 9.92 -6.47
CA ARG A 40 11.29 10.16 -6.33
C ARG A 40 12.08 9.61 -7.52
N ALA A 41 11.67 8.47 -8.08
CA ALA A 41 12.21 7.92 -9.31
C ALA A 41 11.81 8.72 -10.58
N GLY A 42 10.97 9.75 -10.45
CA GLY A 42 10.50 10.60 -11.55
C GLY A 42 9.40 9.97 -12.40
N LEU A 43 8.92 8.78 -12.05
CA LEU A 43 7.94 8.04 -12.86
C LEU A 43 6.57 8.72 -12.88
N LEU A 44 6.19 9.39 -11.79
CA LEU A 44 4.92 10.13 -11.72
C LEU A 44 4.92 11.46 -12.49
N LYS A 45 6.10 11.92 -12.95
CA LYS A 45 6.26 13.14 -13.76
C LYS A 45 6.15 12.87 -15.26
N LEU A 46 6.09 11.60 -15.65
CA LEU A 46 5.96 11.20 -17.05
C LEU A 46 4.53 11.46 -17.54
N ASP A 47 4.40 11.68 -18.84
CA ASP A 47 3.09 11.72 -19.50
C ASP A 47 2.32 10.39 -19.25
N PRO A 48 1.00 10.43 -18.96
CA PRO A 48 0.22 9.23 -18.64
C PRO A 48 0.30 8.13 -19.71
N ARG A 49 0.36 8.50 -21.01
CA ARG A 49 0.48 7.50 -22.09
C ARG A 49 1.84 6.82 -22.07
N ARG A 50 2.88 7.56 -21.67
CA ARG A 50 4.23 7.01 -21.50
C ARG A 50 4.28 6.05 -20.31
N ILE A 51 3.63 6.38 -19.19
CA ILE A 51 3.51 5.49 -18.03
C ILE A 51 2.79 4.20 -18.43
N GLU A 52 1.64 4.31 -19.12
CA GLU A 52 0.86 3.14 -19.56
C GLU A 52 1.67 2.25 -20.53
N SER A 53 2.36 2.85 -21.49
CA SER A 53 3.21 2.12 -22.44
C SER A 53 4.38 1.41 -21.74
N LEU A 54 5.05 2.08 -20.80
CA LEU A 54 6.09 1.47 -19.97
C LEU A 54 5.54 0.32 -19.14
N GLY A 55 4.38 0.51 -18.48
CA GLY A 55 3.72 -0.53 -17.71
C GLY A 55 3.37 -1.77 -18.55
N LYS A 56 2.88 -1.58 -19.78
CA LYS A 56 2.63 -2.69 -20.72
C LYS A 56 3.91 -3.44 -21.08
N ARG A 57 5.02 -2.72 -21.32
CA ARG A 57 6.32 -3.33 -21.64
C ARG A 57 6.92 -4.08 -20.45
N ILE A 58 6.84 -3.51 -19.25
CA ILE A 58 7.26 -4.17 -18.00
C ILE A 58 6.44 -5.45 -17.79
N LYS A 59 5.11 -5.37 -17.94
CA LYS A 59 4.22 -6.54 -17.80
C LYS A 59 4.53 -7.62 -18.84
N ALA A 60 4.80 -7.24 -20.08
CA ALA A 60 5.13 -8.19 -21.15
C ALA A 60 6.49 -8.87 -20.93
N LEU A 61 7.44 -8.16 -20.32
CA LEU A 61 8.78 -8.68 -20.07
C LEU A 61 8.90 -9.49 -18.76
N GLY A 62 8.10 -9.13 -17.75
CA GLY A 62 8.21 -9.66 -16.38
C GLY A 62 9.14 -8.80 -15.51
N VAL A 63 8.77 -8.63 -14.24
CA VAL A 63 9.52 -7.76 -13.30
C VAL A 63 10.94 -8.27 -13.07
N ASP A 64 11.12 -9.58 -12.85
CA ASP A 64 12.44 -10.18 -12.61
C ASP A 64 13.43 -9.93 -13.77
N GLU A 65 12.95 -10.04 -15.01
CA GLU A 65 13.77 -9.78 -16.21
C GLU A 65 14.04 -8.28 -16.40
N VAL A 66 13.09 -7.41 -16.03
CA VAL A 66 13.33 -5.96 -15.99
C VAL A 66 14.41 -5.62 -14.97
N GLU A 67 14.34 -6.17 -13.75
CA GLU A 67 15.33 -5.96 -12.70
C GLU A 67 16.72 -6.43 -13.15
N LYS A 68 16.82 -7.62 -13.74
CA LYS A 68 18.07 -8.15 -14.29
C LYS A 68 18.71 -7.23 -15.33
N ARG A 69 17.91 -6.60 -16.21
CA ARG A 69 18.41 -5.66 -17.23
C ARG A 69 18.82 -4.30 -16.67
N LEU A 70 18.22 -3.89 -15.54
CA LEU A 70 18.51 -2.61 -14.89
C LEU A 70 19.65 -2.71 -13.85
N ALA A 71 19.97 -3.91 -13.38
CA ALA A 71 21.03 -4.19 -12.41
C ALA A 71 22.47 -4.07 -12.98
N ALA A 72 22.71 -3.10 -13.87
CA ALA A 72 24.00 -2.83 -14.52
C ALA A 72 25.19 -2.84 -13.57
#